data_AF-U4KRM3-F1
#
_entry.id   AF-U4KRM3-F1
#
_cell.length_a   1.000
_cell.length_b   1.000
_cell.length_c   1.000
_cell.angle_alpha   90.00
_cell.angle_beta   90.00
_cell.angle_gamma   90.00
#
_symmetry.space_group_name_H-M   'P 1'
#
loop_
_entity.id
_entity.type
_entity.pdbx_description
1 polymer ?
#
loop_
_entity_poly.entity_id
_entity_poly.type
_entity_poly.pdbx_seq_one_letter_code
_entity_poly.pdbx_strand_id
1 'polypeptide(L)'
;MNEVKLTRPKVEKLRYQPNKRSYYLALLAILFNVVNLFTVINSTSVIPTFQIGVKILLNIIMLLIVFLGMEKMKVYNKRWGVIVMLIGVLAFARIFWMPMNISEWSTDSREQAELLLEKEVPTEQEIKQANQLKSKAEEYDRVQVRSIVFLSITGTLLILSGLDAFQKSSKLEAYLKEV
;
A
#
# COMPACT_ATOMS: atom_id res chain seq x y z
N MET A 1 -24.77 13.31 24.86
CA MET A 1 -23.38 13.40 24.37
C MET A 1 -22.48 13.25 25.58
N ASN A 2 -22.04 12.03 25.90
CA ASN A 2 -21.30 11.74 27.12
C ASN A 2 -19.85 12.16 26.93
N GLU A 3 -19.52 13.36 27.38
CA GLU A 3 -18.14 13.81 27.48
C GLU A 3 -17.43 12.96 28.52
N VAL A 4 -16.59 12.05 28.02
CA VAL A 4 -15.64 11.31 28.83
C VAL A 4 -14.68 12.34 29.42
N LYS A 5 -14.97 12.82 30.63
CA LYS A 5 -14.03 13.52 31.52
C LYS A 5 -12.85 12.56 31.74
N LEU A 6 -11.88 12.59 30.85
CA LEU A 6 -10.58 12.00 31.10
C LEU A 6 -10.06 12.65 32.38
N THR A 7 -9.77 11.84 33.39
CA THR A 7 -9.12 12.35 34.59
C THR A 7 -7.85 13.08 34.15
N ARG A 8 -7.72 14.37 34.49
CA ARG A 8 -6.56 15.25 34.18
C ARG A 8 -5.20 14.52 34.11
N PRO A 9 -4.84 13.61 35.04
CA PRO A 9 -3.58 12.86 34.96
C PRO A 9 -3.39 12.04 33.68
N LYS A 10 -4.45 11.49 33.07
CA LYS A 10 -4.36 10.71 31.83
C LYS A 10 -3.99 11.56 30.62
N VAL A 11 -4.47 12.80 30.56
CA VAL A 11 -4.17 13.73 29.45
C VAL A 11 -2.80 14.36 29.65
N GLU A 12 -2.44 14.69 30.89
CA GLU A 12 -1.13 15.20 31.24
C GLU A 12 -0.01 14.20 30.89
N LYS A 13 -0.27 12.89 31.05
CA LYS A 13 0.62 11.81 30.61
C LYS A 13 0.93 11.86 29.10
N LEU A 14 0.01 12.35 28.26
CA LEU A 14 0.23 12.46 26.81
C LEU A 14 1.28 13.53 26.45
N ARG A 15 1.57 14.48 27.35
CA ARG A 15 2.62 15.48 27.12
C ARG A 15 4.03 14.88 27.22
N TYR A 16 4.19 13.81 28.01
CA TYR A 16 5.49 13.21 28.32
C TYR A 16 5.71 11.85 27.65
N GLN A 17 4.66 11.18 27.19
CA GLN A 17 4.77 9.86 26.57
C GLN A 17 4.46 9.93 25.08
N PRO A 18 5.34 9.43 24.20
CA PRO A 18 5.08 9.41 22.76
C PRO A 18 3.98 8.42 22.38
N ASN A 19 3.32 8.68 21.25
CA ASN A 19 2.28 7.80 20.72
C ASN A 19 2.87 6.54 20.06
N LYS A 20 3.27 5.55 20.86
CA LYS A 20 3.87 4.29 20.38
C LYS A 20 2.96 3.48 19.45
N ARG A 21 1.65 3.44 19.73
CA ARG A 21 0.69 2.62 18.94
C ARG A 21 0.61 3.05 17.49
N SER A 22 0.31 4.34 17.28
CA SER A 22 0.19 4.92 15.94
C SER A 22 1.52 4.80 15.17
N TYR A 23 2.64 5.00 15.87
CA TYR A 23 3.98 4.78 15.32
C TYR A 23 4.18 3.35 14.79
N TYR A 24 3.95 2.32 15.63
CA TYR A 24 4.15 0.93 15.21
C TYR A 24 3.18 0.49 14.10
N LEU A 25 1.94 0.98 14.10
CA LEU A 25 0.99 0.71 13.02
C LEU A 25 1.44 1.29 11.68
N ALA A 26 1.95 2.53 11.67
CA ALA A 26 2.50 3.13 10.47
C ALA A 26 3.77 2.40 10.01
N LEU A 27 4.63 1.96 10.95
CA LEU A 27 5.84 1.20 10.64
C LEU A 27 5.51 -0.14 10.00
N LEU A 28 4.51 -0.85 10.54
CA LEU A 28 4.03 -2.10 9.95
C LEU A 28 3.46 -1.87 8.55
N ALA A 29 2.73 -0.77 8.33
CA ALA A 29 2.22 -0.41 7.02
C ALA A 29 3.33 -0.15 6.00
N ILE A 30 4.41 0.52 6.40
CA ILE A 30 5.61 0.71 5.57
C ILE A 30 6.22 -0.65 5.21
N LEU A 31 6.36 -1.56 6.18
CA LEU A 31 6.93 -2.88 5.93
C LEU A 31 6.13 -3.66 4.87
N PHE A 32 4.80 -3.68 4.98
CA PHE A 32 3.95 -4.29 3.96
C PHE A 32 4.05 -3.59 2.60
N ASN A 33 4.22 -2.27 2.57
CA ASN A 33 4.40 -1.53 1.32
C ASN A 33 5.72 -1.90 0.63
N VAL A 34 6.80 -2.06 1.40
CA VAL A 34 8.10 -2.51 0.87
C VAL A 34 8.01 -3.92 0.31
N VAL A 35 7.38 -4.85 1.05
CA VAL A 35 7.15 -6.23 0.57
C VAL A 35 6.33 -6.22 -0.72
N ASN A 36 5.30 -5.37 -0.79
CA ASN A 36 4.50 -5.18 -2.00
C ASN A 36 5.34 -4.68 -3.19
N LEU A 37 6.20 -3.67 -2.97
CA LEU A 37 7.08 -3.13 -4.00
C LEU A 37 7.99 -4.22 -4.59
N PHE A 38 8.66 -5.01 -3.74
CA PHE A 38 9.50 -6.12 -4.21
C PHE A 38 8.72 -7.22 -4.91
N THR A 39 7.51 -7.51 -4.45
CA THR A 39 6.61 -8.49 -5.10
C THR A 39 6.28 -8.07 -6.53
N VAL A 40 5.98 -6.79 -6.76
CA VAL A 40 5.68 -6.25 -8.09
C VAL A 40 6.92 -6.21 -8.98
N ILE A 41 8.07 -5.79 -8.44
CA ILE A 41 9.32 -5.70 -9.22
C ILE A 41 9.79 -7.08 -9.68
N ASN A 42 9.80 -8.09 -8.81
CA ASN A 42 10.30 -9.43 -9.15
C ASN A 42 9.42 -10.16 -10.16
N SER A 43 8.12 -9.85 -10.20
CA SER A 43 7.19 -10.47 -11.15
C SER A 43 7.29 -9.92 -12.57
N THR A 44 7.78 -8.69 -12.73
CA THR A 44 7.78 -8.04 -14.03
C THR A 44 9.04 -8.49 -14.77
N SER A 45 8.88 -9.33 -15.80
CA SER A 45 9.98 -9.63 -16.73
C SER A 45 10.48 -8.32 -17.30
N VAL A 46 11.72 -7.96 -16.97
CA VAL A 46 12.28 -6.61 -17.05
C VAL A 46 12.38 -6.10 -18.49
N ILE A 47 11.28 -5.54 -19.01
CA ILE A 47 11.35 -4.53 -20.06
C ILE A 47 11.24 -3.19 -19.32
N PRO A 48 12.34 -2.48 -19.07
CA PRO A 48 12.34 -1.23 -18.33
C PRO A 48 11.55 -0.18 -19.11
N THR A 49 10.26 -0.09 -18.81
CA THR A 49 9.34 0.89 -19.38
C THR A 49 9.27 2.08 -18.44
N PHE A 50 9.23 3.29 -18.98
CA PHE A 50 9.12 4.54 -18.20
C PHE A 50 8.00 4.49 -17.15
N GLN A 51 6.86 3.86 -17.49
CA GLN A 51 5.72 3.69 -16.59
C GLN A 51 6.08 2.90 -15.31
N ILE A 52 6.94 1.88 -15.40
CA ILE A 52 7.38 1.10 -14.24
C ILE A 52 8.27 1.96 -13.34
N GLY A 53 9.17 2.75 -13.94
CA GLY A 53 10.01 3.70 -13.21
C GLY A 53 9.20 4.72 -12.40
N VAL A 54 8.15 5.30 -13.02
CA VAL A 54 7.24 6.23 -12.32
C VAL A 54 6.51 5.55 -11.17
N LYS A 55 6.04 4.30 -11.35
CA LYS A 55 5.36 3.54 -10.27
C LYS A 55 6.29 3.30 -9.08
N ILE A 56 7.55 2.93 -9.33
CA ILE A 56 8.56 2.73 -8.29
C ILE A 56 8.85 4.07 -7.58
N LEU A 57 9.06 5.15 -8.34
CA LEU A 57 9.32 6.47 -7.78
C LEU A 57 8.18 6.96 -6.88
N LEU A 58 6.93 6.84 -7.33
CA LEU A 58 5.75 7.19 -6.53
C LEU A 58 5.63 6.35 -5.26
N ASN A 59 6.11 5.10 -5.28
CA ASN A 59 6.15 4.24 -4.10
C ASN A 59 7.19 4.74 -3.08
N ILE A 60 8.40 5.07 -3.54
CA ILE A 60 9.46 5.62 -2.69
C ILE A 60 9.04 6.95 -2.06
N ILE A 61 8.47 7.86 -2.85
CA ILE A 61 7.97 9.15 -2.34
C ILE A 61 6.89 8.93 -1.29
N MET A 62 5.94 8.02 -1.53
CA MET A 62 4.90 7.68 -0.57
C MET A 62 5.51 7.14 0.73
N LEU A 63 6.51 6.26 0.64
CA LEU A 63 7.21 5.71 1.80
C LEU A 63 7.89 6.81 2.62
N LEU A 64 8.55 7.76 1.97
CA LEU A 64 9.18 8.91 2.64
C LEU A 64 8.16 9.80 3.36
N ILE A 65 7.01 10.07 2.74
CA ILE A 65 5.98 10.90 3.36
C ILE A 65 5.36 10.18 4.57
N VAL A 66 5.09 8.88 4.46
CA VAL A 66 4.55 8.09 5.59
C VAL A 66 5.57 8.01 6.72
N PHE A 67 6.85 7.84 6.41
CA PHE A 67 7.93 7.84 7.40
C PHE A 67 8.01 9.18 8.15
N LEU A 68 7.98 10.30 7.43
CA LEU A 68 7.98 11.63 8.05
C LEU A 68 6.71 11.88 8.87
N GLY A 69 5.56 11.44 8.37
CA GLY A 69 4.28 11.51 9.08
C GLY A 69 4.29 10.72 10.39
N MET A 70 4.88 9.52 10.38
CA MET A 70 5.05 8.68 11.57
C MET A 70 5.85 9.40 12.67
N GLU A 71 6.98 10.00 12.34
CA GLU A 71 7.80 10.75 13.30
C GLU A 71 7.03 11.94 13.89
N LYS A 72 6.23 12.64 13.09
CA LYS A 72 5.42 13.76 13.57
C LYS A 72 4.18 13.32 14.36
N MET A 73 3.61 12.17 14.05
CA MET A 73 2.49 11.57 14.80
C MET A 73 2.90 11.09 16.19
N LYS A 74 4.18 10.74 16.39
CA LYS A 74 4.77 10.44 17.70
C LYS A 74 4.67 11.60 18.68
N VAL A 75 4.73 12.84 18.17
CA VAL A 75 4.63 14.12 18.91
C VAL A 75 3.20 14.68 18.88
N TYR A 76 2.19 13.85 18.57
CA TYR A 76 0.77 14.24 18.56
C TYR A 76 0.42 15.39 17.60
N ASN A 77 1.11 15.53 16.47
CA ASN A 77 0.73 16.54 15.47
C ASN A 77 -0.51 16.09 14.66
N LYS A 78 -1.61 16.82 14.81
CA LYS A 78 -2.90 16.53 14.18
C LYS A 78 -2.85 16.53 12.66
N ARG A 79 -2.13 17.50 12.07
CA ARG A 79 -2.06 17.69 10.61
C ARG A 79 -1.45 16.47 9.94
N TRP A 80 -0.38 15.94 10.52
CA TRP A 80 0.29 14.75 10.02
C TRP A 80 -0.56 13.47 10.15
N GLY A 81 -1.36 13.35 11.21
CA GLY A 81 -2.34 12.26 11.33
C GLY A 81 -3.35 12.25 10.17
N VAL A 82 -3.83 13.42 9.76
CA VAL A 82 -4.74 13.56 8.60
C VAL A 82 -4.02 13.24 7.29
N ILE A 83 -2.79 13.72 7.09
CA ILE A 83 -1.99 13.43 5.88
C ILE A 83 -1.77 11.92 5.74
N VAL A 84 -1.36 11.23 6.81
CA VAL A 84 -1.12 9.77 6.77
C VAL A 84 -2.41 9.00 6.51
N MET A 85 -3.54 9.44 7.08
CA MET A 85 -4.85 8.87 6.78
C MET A 85 -5.23 9.04 5.30
N LEU A 86 -5.02 10.22 4.71
CA LEU A 86 -5.26 10.46 3.27
C LEU A 86 -4.38 9.57 2.40
N ILE A 87 -3.12 9.36 2.78
CA ILE A 87 -2.23 8.43 2.06
C ILE A 87 -2.74 6.99 2.17
N GLY A 88 -3.29 6.59 3.33
CA GLY A 88 -3.96 5.30 3.48
C GLY A 88 -5.15 5.12 2.54
N VAL A 89 -5.97 6.16 2.38
CA VAL A 89 -7.08 6.17 1.42
C VAL A 89 -6.56 6.08 -0.02
N LEU A 90 -5.50 6.82 -0.36
CA LEU A 90 -4.86 6.72 -1.68
C LEU A 90 -4.27 5.32 -1.94
N ALA A 91 -3.70 4.67 -0.93
CA ALA A 91 -3.22 3.29 -1.02
C ALA A 91 -4.38 2.32 -1.32
N PHE A 92 -5.53 2.55 -0.70
CA PHE A 92 -6.74 1.78 -0.93
C PHE A 92 -7.33 2.06 -2.32
N ALA A 93 -7.34 3.31 -2.76
CA ALA A 93 -7.79 3.71 -4.10
C ALA A 93 -6.95 3.06 -5.21
N ARG A 94 -5.65 2.88 -4.99
CA ARG A 94 -4.76 2.18 -5.93
C ARG A 94 -5.18 0.72 -6.20
N ILE A 95 -5.87 0.07 -5.27
CA ILE A 95 -6.37 -1.29 -5.46
C ILE A 95 -7.31 -1.36 -6.66
N PHE A 96 -8.14 -0.33 -6.86
CA PHE A 96 -9.08 -0.27 -7.98
C PHE A 96 -8.38 0.00 -9.33
N TRP A 97 -7.21 0.64 -9.32
CA TRP A 97 -6.46 0.92 -10.55
C TRP A 97 -5.63 -0.27 -11.04
N MET A 98 -5.27 -1.19 -10.15
CA MET A 98 -4.44 -2.36 -10.47
C MET A 98 -5.11 -3.39 -11.41
N PRO A 99 -6.38 -3.81 -11.23
CA PRO A 99 -7.00 -4.82 -12.09
C PRO A 99 -7.19 -4.36 -13.54
N MET A 100 -7.41 -3.06 -13.77
CA MET A 100 -7.70 -2.56 -15.11
C MET A 100 -6.51 -2.69 -16.06
N ASN A 101 -5.28 -2.47 -15.58
CA ASN A 101 -4.08 -2.49 -16.43
C ASN A 101 -3.54 -3.90 -16.74
N ILE A 102 -3.99 -4.94 -16.03
CA ILE A 102 -3.39 -6.28 -16.10
C ILE A 102 -4.31 -7.27 -16.81
N SER A 103 -5.64 -7.07 -16.72
CA SER A 103 -6.59 -7.88 -17.49
C SER A 103 -6.31 -7.85 -19.00
N GLU A 104 -5.82 -6.73 -19.51
CA GLU A 104 -5.42 -6.58 -20.92
C GLU A 104 -4.18 -7.43 -21.21
N TRP A 105 -3.10 -7.32 -20.42
CA TRP A 105 -1.85 -8.05 -20.66
C TRP A 105 -1.96 -9.58 -20.48
N SER A 106 -2.70 -10.04 -19.46
CA SER A 106 -2.86 -11.48 -19.21
C SER A 106 -3.76 -12.14 -20.24
N THR A 107 -4.77 -11.41 -20.74
CA THR A 107 -5.63 -11.88 -21.84
C THR A 107 -4.85 -11.96 -23.14
N ASP A 108 -4.10 -10.91 -23.51
CA ASP A 108 -3.27 -10.90 -24.71
C ASP A 108 -2.23 -12.04 -24.73
N SER A 109 -1.63 -12.32 -23.57
CA SER A 109 -0.62 -13.39 -23.45
C SER A 109 -1.24 -14.79 -23.58
N ARG A 110 -2.46 -14.98 -23.09
CA ARG A 110 -3.21 -16.24 -23.24
C ARG A 110 -3.68 -16.43 -24.69
N GLU A 111 -4.18 -15.37 -25.31
CA GLU A 111 -4.61 -15.37 -26.71
C GLU A 111 -3.43 -15.68 -27.64
N GLN A 112 -2.27 -15.05 -27.44
CA GLN A 112 -1.06 -15.37 -28.20
C GLN A 112 -0.62 -16.83 -28.03
N ALA A 113 -0.74 -17.39 -26.83
CA ALA A 113 -0.42 -18.79 -26.60
C ALA A 113 -1.40 -19.74 -27.30
N GLU A 114 -2.68 -19.37 -27.41
CA GLU A 114 -3.71 -20.15 -28.10
C GLU A 114 -3.55 -20.08 -29.62
N LEU A 115 -3.28 -18.88 -30.17
CA LEU A 115 -2.99 -18.69 -31.60
C LEU A 115 -1.76 -19.50 -32.07
N LEU A 116 -0.75 -19.66 -31.21
CA LEU A 116 0.42 -20.49 -31.49
C LEU A 116 0.08 -21.99 -31.50
N LEU A 117 -0.95 -22.42 -30.74
CA LEU A 117 -1.39 -23.81 -30.64
C LEU A 117 -2.47 -24.18 -31.67
N GLU A 118 -3.20 -23.20 -32.20
CA GLU A 118 -4.24 -23.38 -33.22
C GLU A 118 -3.68 -23.60 -34.64
N LYS A 119 -2.37 -23.37 -34.85
CA LYS A 119 -1.72 -23.67 -36.13
C LYS A 119 -1.83 -25.16 -36.46
N GLU A 120 -2.14 -25.46 -37.72
CA GLU A 120 -2.46 -26.82 -38.24
C GLU A 120 -1.37 -27.87 -37.94
N VAL A 121 -0.09 -27.45 -37.86
CA VAL A 121 1.02 -28.23 -37.29
C VAL A 121 1.92 -27.28 -36.48
N PRO A 122 1.78 -27.21 -35.15
CA PRO A 122 2.58 -26.30 -34.34
C PRO A 122 4.02 -26.83 -34.20
N THR A 123 4.99 -25.95 -34.38
CA THR A 123 6.42 -26.29 -34.22
C THR A 123 6.74 -26.52 -32.75
N GLU A 124 7.69 -27.42 -32.42
CA GLU A 124 8.12 -27.66 -31.04
C GLU A 124 8.54 -26.37 -30.30
N GLN A 125 9.10 -25.40 -31.03
CA GLN A 125 9.44 -24.08 -30.49
C GLN A 125 8.21 -23.24 -30.12
N GLU A 126 7.15 -23.30 -30.92
CA GLU A 126 5.90 -22.58 -30.70
C GLU A 126 5.14 -23.17 -29.51
N ILE A 127 5.17 -24.50 -29.35
CA ILE A 127 4.62 -25.18 -28.16
C ILE A 127 5.36 -24.75 -26.89
N LYS A 128 6.70 -24.69 -26.94
CA LYS A 128 7.51 -24.19 -25.80
C LYS A 128 7.19 -22.73 -25.50
N GLN A 129 7.02 -21.90 -26.53
CA GLN A 129 6.68 -20.49 -26.36
C GLN A 129 5.27 -20.29 -25.79
N ALA A 130 4.27 -21.04 -26.28
CA ALA A 130 2.91 -21.01 -25.77
C ALA A 130 2.85 -21.43 -24.29
N ASN A 131 3.58 -22.49 -23.92
CA ASN A 131 3.68 -22.92 -22.53
C ASN A 131 4.36 -21.87 -21.63
N GLN A 132 5.41 -21.20 -22.12
CA GLN A 132 6.06 -20.10 -21.40
C GLN A 132 5.15 -18.87 -21.22
N LEU A 133 4.35 -18.53 -22.23
CA LEU A 133 3.38 -17.44 -22.15
C LEU A 133 2.26 -17.75 -21.16
N LYS A 134 1.72 -18.98 -21.19
CA LYS A 134 0.73 -19.45 -20.21
C LYS A 134 1.29 -19.44 -18.79
N SER A 135 2.50 -19.96 -18.57
CA SER A 135 3.12 -19.96 -17.24
C SER A 135 3.38 -18.56 -16.70
N LYS A 136 3.81 -17.62 -17.57
CA LYS A 136 3.96 -16.22 -17.21
C LYS A 136 2.61 -15.60 -16.83
N ALA A 137 1.57 -15.77 -17.63
CA ALA A 137 0.24 -15.24 -17.33
C ALA A 137 -0.28 -15.70 -15.95
N GLU A 138 -0.11 -16.97 -15.60
CA GLU A 138 -0.47 -17.48 -14.27
C GLU A 138 0.36 -16.90 -13.12
N GLU A 139 1.66 -16.69 -13.35
CA GLU A 139 2.53 -16.06 -12.35
C GLU A 139 2.10 -14.62 -12.05
N TYR A 140 1.77 -13.86 -13.10
CA TYR A 140 1.28 -12.49 -12.97
C TYR A 140 -0.06 -12.43 -12.20
N ASP A 141 -1.02 -13.31 -12.49
CA ASP A 141 -2.29 -13.39 -11.75
C ASP A 141 -2.04 -13.65 -10.25
N ARG A 142 -1.10 -14.55 -9.91
CA ARG A 142 -0.74 -14.84 -8.51
C ARG A 142 -0.12 -13.64 -7.80
N VAL A 143 0.79 -12.94 -8.48
CA VAL A 143 1.46 -11.74 -7.93
C VAL A 143 0.46 -10.61 -7.72
N GLN A 144 -0.50 -10.44 -8.62
CA GLN A 144 -1.54 -9.44 -8.50
C GLN A 144 -2.40 -9.65 -7.25
N VAL A 145 -2.88 -10.87 -7.02
CA VAL A 145 -3.66 -11.18 -5.81
C VAL A 145 -2.85 -10.86 -4.55
N ARG A 146 -1.56 -11.24 -4.52
CA ARG A 146 -0.66 -10.91 -3.41
C ARG A 146 -0.52 -9.40 -3.23
N SER A 147 -0.34 -8.66 -4.33
CA SER A 147 -0.18 -7.20 -4.28
C SER A 147 -1.44 -6.50 -3.77
N ILE A 148 -2.62 -6.93 -4.21
CA ILE A 148 -3.91 -6.44 -3.72
C ILE A 148 -4.05 -6.69 -2.21
N VAL A 149 -3.68 -7.89 -1.75
CA VAL A 149 -3.71 -8.24 -0.32
C VAL A 149 -2.75 -7.32 0.46
N PHE A 150 -1.51 -7.13 0.01
CA PHE A 150 -0.58 -6.25 0.71
C PHE A 150 -1.01 -4.78 0.71
N LEU A 151 -1.54 -4.28 -0.42
CA LEU A 151 -2.05 -2.90 -0.50
C LEU A 151 -3.26 -2.67 0.40
N SER A 152 -4.17 -3.64 0.51
CA SER A 152 -5.33 -3.53 1.40
C SER A 152 -4.91 -3.50 2.87
N ILE A 153 -3.94 -4.34 3.26
CA ILE A 153 -3.35 -4.33 4.61
C ILE A 153 -2.67 -2.99 4.87
N THR A 154 -1.79 -2.52 3.97
CA THR A 154 -1.11 -1.22 4.11
C THR A 154 -2.11 -0.07 4.24
N GLY A 155 -3.11 0.01 3.36
CA GLY A 155 -4.12 1.07 3.40
C GLY A 155 -4.90 1.09 4.72
N THR A 156 -5.35 -0.08 5.18
CA THR A 156 -6.08 -0.21 6.45
C THR A 156 -5.22 0.21 7.65
N LEU A 157 -3.96 -0.25 7.70
CA LEU A 157 -3.03 0.11 8.77
C LEU A 157 -2.72 1.61 8.82
N LEU A 158 -2.58 2.27 7.67
CA LEU A 158 -2.35 3.71 7.61
C LEU A 158 -3.57 4.51 8.07
N ILE A 159 -4.77 4.10 7.68
CA ILE A 159 -6.02 4.74 8.12
C ILE A 159 -6.16 4.60 9.64
N LEU A 160 -5.98 3.40 10.19
CA LEU A 160 -6.04 3.15 11.63
C LEU A 160 -4.98 3.93 12.39
N SER A 161 -3.74 3.96 11.89
CA SER A 161 -2.65 4.73 12.48
C SER A 161 -2.97 6.23 12.51
N GLY A 162 -3.48 6.79 11.41
CA GLY A 162 -3.88 8.19 11.29
C GLY A 162 -5.03 8.54 12.23
N LEU A 163 -6.05 7.68 12.32
CA LEU A 163 -7.19 7.85 13.22
C LEU A 163 -6.75 7.86 14.69
N ASP A 164 -5.88 6.92 15.09
CA ASP A 164 -5.31 6.84 16.44
C ASP A 164 -4.50 8.09 16.80
N ALA A 165 -3.71 8.63 15.86
CA ALA A 165 -3.00 9.88 16.05
C ALA A 165 -3.95 11.07 16.20
N PHE A 166 -4.96 11.15 15.32
CA PHE A 166 -5.94 12.23 15.30
C PHE A 166 -6.75 12.30 16.60
N GLN A 167 -7.25 11.15 17.09
CA GLN A 167 -8.04 11.10 18.31
C GLN A 167 -7.23 11.53 19.54
N LYS A 168 -5.98 11.06 19.67
CA LYS A 168 -5.14 11.42 20.82
C LYS A 168 -4.66 12.88 20.75
N SER A 169 -4.33 13.35 19.55
CA SER A 169 -3.94 14.74 19.31
C SER A 169 -5.08 15.69 19.62
N SER A 170 -6.30 15.40 19.17
CA SER A 170 -7.47 16.25 19.44
C SER A 170 -7.80 16.34 20.93
N LYS A 171 -7.62 15.24 21.68
CA LYS A 171 -7.79 15.23 23.14
C LYS A 171 -6.75 16.09 23.85
N LEU A 172 -5.50 16.07 23.39
CA LEU A 172 -4.43 16.90 23.94
C LEU A 172 -4.66 18.38 23.64
N GLU A 173 -5.02 18.73 22.41
CA GLU A 173 -5.33 20.11 22.01
C GLU A 173 -6.50 20.71 22.81
N ALA A 174 -7.57 19.93 23.05
CA ALA A 174 -8.70 20.38 23.85
C ALA A 174 -8.27 20.72 25.29
N TYR A 175 -7.50 19.85 25.93
CA TYR A 175 -6.97 20.07 27.27
C TYR A 175 -6.03 21.29 27.36
N LEU A 176 -5.18 21.49 26.35
CA LEU A 176 -4.28 22.65 26.30
C LEU A 176 -5.01 23.99 26.14
N LYS A 177 -6.27 23.99 25.71
CA LYS A 177 -7.09 25.21 25.61
C LYS A 177 -7.85 25.52 26.91
N GLU A 178 -8.05 24.51 27.75
CA GLU A 178 -8.75 24.65 29.05
C GLU A 178 -7.81 25.06 30.18
N VAL A 179 -6.49 24.90 30.00
CA VAL A 179 -5.43 25.28 30.94
C VAL A 179 -4.86 26.63 30.53
#